data_AF-A0AAV4G7N2-F1
#
_entry.id   AF-A0AAV4G7N2-F1
#
_cell.length_a   1.000
_cell.length_b   1.000
_cell.length_c   1.000
_cell.angle_alpha   90.00
_cell.angle_beta   90.00
_cell.angle_gamma   90.00
#
_symmetry.space_group_name_H-M   'P 1'
#
loop_
_entity.id
_entity.type
_entity.pdbx_description
1 polymer ?
#
loop_
_entity_poly.entity_id
_entity_poly.type
_entity_poly.pdbx_seq_one_letter_code
_entity_poly.pdbx_strand_id
1 'polypeptide(L)'
;MCLDPNNNEVDWYSVYKSPKIHASADWKVRAGLAHFYLDVHSPVWTLSGQPINSTEQQVAHTLQQIYKQKSNSLMYIMYNDEDPESKLKRGGGHTKGVVAFDETSGFWLIHSVPKFPPRQSKGYSWPHSALDYGQSFLCVSLPLQELNTVAIQLQFNQPDIYESNVPPQFYEKFPVLRQVIKETPPQGPPWSSVQKLTSIKNQVFVSFAKANKFHADLYDALVAPQLKASLKVETWLRRPGTPLASNCSAKYKVLKINEIKLPDDTDFMETKDHAKWAVTVPESQSLADTLAKDQSVVQMSSSSAEYACVGDINRMDSQFHRGGGTLCIQHSGVWKAFTNAIVSYQSCP
;
A
#
# COMPACT_ATOMS: atom_id res chain seq x y z
N MET A 1 -15.84 6.88 4.83
CA MET A 1 -14.63 7.19 5.64
C MET A 1 -13.88 5.91 6.02
N CYS A 2 -12.61 5.99 6.41
CA CYS A 2 -11.91 4.90 7.10
C CYS A 2 -12.47 4.76 8.52
N LEU A 3 -12.68 3.52 8.97
CA LEU A 3 -13.22 3.22 10.29
C LEU A 3 -12.21 2.41 11.11
N ASP A 4 -12.08 2.73 12.40
CA ASP A 4 -11.19 2.06 13.36
C ASP A 4 -11.76 0.70 13.84
N PRO A 5 -11.04 -0.07 14.68
CA PRO A 5 -11.52 -1.33 15.25
C PRO A 5 -12.78 -1.20 16.12
N ASN A 6 -13.12 0.00 16.57
CA ASN A 6 -14.32 0.30 17.35
C ASN A 6 -15.45 0.90 16.49
N ASN A 7 -15.28 0.90 15.15
CA ASN A 7 -16.21 1.45 14.17
C ASN A 7 -16.39 2.98 14.24
N ASN A 8 -15.41 3.71 14.79
CA ASN A 8 -15.35 5.17 14.73
C ASN A 8 -14.62 5.65 13.48
N GLU A 9 -14.96 6.84 12.99
CA GLU A 9 -14.24 7.46 11.89
C GLU A 9 -12.81 7.82 12.29
N VAL A 10 -11.86 7.50 11.42
CA VAL A 10 -10.44 7.83 11.59
C VAL A 10 -9.88 8.43 10.31
N ASP A 11 -8.90 9.33 10.45
CA ASP A 11 -8.31 10.04 9.32
C ASP A 11 -7.56 9.09 8.37
N TRP A 12 -6.80 8.16 8.94
CA TRP A 12 -6.13 7.10 8.23
C TRP A 12 -5.78 5.97 9.20
N TYR A 13 -5.59 4.77 8.67
CA TYR A 13 -5.03 3.65 9.41
C TYR A 13 -4.17 2.77 8.49
N SER A 14 -3.27 2.00 9.08
CA SER A 14 -2.54 0.93 8.39
C SER A 14 -2.73 -0.41 9.09
N VAL A 15 -2.68 -1.48 8.30
CA VAL A 15 -2.82 -2.85 8.78
C VAL A 15 -1.68 -3.69 8.23
N TYR A 16 -1.07 -4.49 9.10
CA TYR A 16 -0.13 -5.54 8.71
C TYR A 16 -0.70 -6.89 9.13
N LYS A 17 -1.20 -7.67 8.18
CA LYS A 17 -1.64 -9.05 8.41
C LYS A 17 -0.41 -9.95 8.41
N SER A 18 -0.21 -10.78 9.43
CA SER A 18 0.95 -11.67 9.53
C SER A 18 0.81 -12.89 8.61
N PRO A 19 1.90 -13.54 8.17
CA PRO A 19 1.81 -14.88 7.62
C PRO A 19 1.35 -15.89 8.68
N LYS A 20 1.11 -17.11 8.21
CA LYS A 20 0.85 -18.26 9.07
C LYS A 20 2.14 -18.72 9.74
N ILE A 21 2.23 -18.61 11.07
CA ILE A 21 3.39 -19.06 11.85
C ILE A 21 2.96 -20.14 12.84
N HIS A 22 3.21 -21.40 12.49
CA HIS A 22 2.72 -22.57 13.24
C HIS A 22 3.20 -22.64 14.69
N ALA A 23 4.37 -22.09 14.99
CA ALA A 23 4.99 -22.12 16.31
C ALA A 23 4.44 -21.06 17.29
N SER A 24 3.66 -20.08 16.81
CA SER A 24 3.19 -18.97 17.65
C SER A 24 2.24 -19.44 18.75
N ALA A 25 2.28 -18.80 19.92
CA ALA A 25 1.33 -19.02 21.01
C ALA A 25 -0.06 -18.45 20.70
N ASP A 26 -0.17 -17.40 19.88
CA ASP A 26 -1.45 -16.83 19.46
C ASP A 26 -2.07 -17.67 18.32
N TRP A 27 -3.31 -18.11 18.52
CA TRP A 27 -4.00 -18.95 17.55
C TRP A 27 -4.29 -18.23 16.23
N LYS A 28 -4.48 -16.91 16.25
CA LYS A 28 -4.71 -16.09 15.05
C LYS A 28 -3.44 -16.08 14.20
N VAL A 29 -2.27 -15.98 14.81
CA VAL A 29 -0.98 -16.04 14.12
C VAL A 29 -0.76 -17.45 13.54
N ARG A 30 -1.05 -18.52 14.30
CA ARG A 30 -0.99 -19.91 13.79
C ARG A 30 -1.94 -20.18 12.63
N ALA A 31 -3.06 -19.47 12.58
CA ALA A 31 -4.07 -19.59 11.53
C ALA A 31 -3.78 -18.69 10.32
N GLY A 32 -2.84 -17.75 10.41
CA GLY A 32 -2.62 -16.74 9.38
C GLY A 32 -3.79 -15.74 9.29
N LEU A 33 -4.40 -15.43 10.44
CA LEU A 33 -5.53 -14.51 10.61
C LEU A 33 -5.20 -13.33 11.51
N ALA A 34 -4.03 -13.31 12.15
CA ALA A 34 -3.59 -12.19 12.95
C ALA A 34 -3.27 -10.98 12.07
N HIS A 35 -3.63 -9.80 12.56
CA HIS A 35 -3.20 -8.55 11.97
C HIS A 35 -2.87 -7.54 13.05
N PHE A 36 -1.93 -6.67 12.72
CA PHE A 36 -1.48 -5.55 13.51
C PHE A 36 -2.10 -4.29 12.94
N TYR A 37 -2.52 -3.40 13.83
CA TYR A 37 -3.18 -2.14 13.52
C TYR A 37 -2.34 -0.98 14.03
N LEU A 38 -2.35 0.12 13.28
CA LEU A 38 -1.93 1.44 13.74
C LEU A 38 -2.77 2.51 13.05
N ASP A 39 -2.89 3.68 13.67
CA ASP A 39 -3.63 4.81 13.13
C ASP A 39 -3.05 6.15 13.58
N VAL A 40 -3.77 7.23 13.29
CA VAL A 40 -3.40 8.60 13.66
C VAL A 40 -3.33 8.83 15.18
N HIS A 41 -4.04 8.05 15.99
CA HIS A 41 -4.07 8.19 17.45
C HIS A 41 -3.02 7.33 18.14
N SER A 42 -2.70 6.17 17.56
CA SER A 42 -1.70 5.22 18.03
C SER A 42 -0.85 4.71 16.87
N PRO A 43 0.20 5.47 16.47
CA PRO A 43 1.06 5.11 15.34
C PRO A 43 2.11 4.07 15.72
N VAL A 44 1.69 2.99 16.38
CA VAL A 44 2.52 1.86 16.81
C VAL A 44 1.78 0.57 16.50
N TRP A 45 2.47 -0.43 15.93
CA TRP A 45 1.88 -1.72 15.65
C TRP A 45 1.33 -2.36 16.93
N THR A 46 0.04 -2.66 16.92
CA THR A 46 -0.65 -3.34 18.02
C THR A 46 -1.40 -4.52 17.47
N LEU A 47 -1.23 -5.71 18.06
CA LEU A 47 -1.99 -6.89 17.64
C LEU A 47 -3.48 -6.68 17.88
N SER A 48 -4.28 -6.86 16.83
CA SER A 48 -5.73 -6.79 16.93
C SER A 48 -6.28 -7.95 17.75
N GLY A 49 -7.24 -7.65 18.63
CA GLY A 49 -7.99 -8.67 19.37
C GLY A 49 -8.85 -9.55 18.45
N GLN A 50 -9.33 -8.99 17.34
CA GLN A 50 -10.17 -9.66 16.36
C GLN A 50 -9.34 -10.20 15.18
N PRO A 51 -9.65 -11.39 14.63
CA PRO A 51 -8.97 -11.90 13.44
C PRO A 51 -9.43 -11.14 12.19
N ILE A 52 -8.58 -11.09 11.16
CA ILE A 52 -8.86 -10.32 9.94
C ILE A 52 -10.10 -10.81 9.16
N ASN A 53 -10.51 -12.06 9.36
CA ASN A 53 -11.74 -12.61 8.76
C ASN A 53 -13.03 -12.26 9.53
N SER A 54 -12.92 -11.61 10.70
CA SER A 54 -14.07 -11.08 11.44
C SER A 54 -14.67 -9.86 10.74
N THR A 55 -15.98 -9.66 10.94
CA THR A 55 -16.68 -8.42 10.55
C THR A 55 -16.52 -7.29 11.56
N GLU A 56 -15.96 -7.58 12.74
CA GLU A 56 -15.79 -6.64 13.87
C GLU A 56 -14.36 -6.06 13.91
N GLN A 57 -13.86 -5.60 12.77
CA GLN A 57 -12.52 -4.99 12.68
C GLN A 57 -12.47 -3.94 11.56
N GLN A 58 -11.47 -3.07 11.62
CA GLN A 58 -11.33 -1.83 10.85
C GLN A 58 -11.54 -1.99 9.32
N VAL A 59 -10.99 -3.04 8.71
CA VAL A 59 -11.12 -3.28 7.26
C VAL A 59 -12.55 -3.69 6.92
N ALA A 60 -13.16 -4.56 7.73
CA ALA A 60 -14.55 -4.95 7.55
C ALA A 60 -15.50 -3.79 7.83
N HIS A 61 -15.29 -3.01 8.90
CA HIS A 61 -16.06 -1.79 9.20
C HIS A 61 -16.02 -0.83 8.00
N THR A 62 -14.82 -0.53 7.50
CA THR A 62 -14.63 0.36 6.37
C THR A 62 -15.39 -0.14 5.13
N LEU A 63 -15.23 -1.41 4.75
CA LEU A 63 -15.90 -1.98 3.57
C LEU A 63 -17.42 -2.20 3.75
N GLN A 64 -17.90 -2.33 4.99
CA GLN A 64 -19.33 -2.49 5.27
C GLN A 64 -20.16 -1.28 4.80
N GLN A 65 -19.56 -0.10 4.66
CA GLN A 65 -20.20 1.06 4.04
C GLN A 65 -20.67 0.75 2.60
N ILE A 66 -19.93 -0.08 1.86
CA ILE A 66 -20.32 -0.51 0.51
C ILE A 66 -21.30 -1.69 0.59
N TYR A 67 -21.04 -2.68 1.45
CA TYR A 67 -21.87 -3.90 1.54
C TYR A 67 -23.28 -3.66 2.08
N LYS A 68 -23.46 -2.68 2.97
CA LYS A 68 -24.77 -2.35 3.55
C LYS A 68 -25.53 -1.27 2.76
N GLN A 69 -24.90 -0.72 1.71
CA GLN A 69 -25.47 0.32 0.88
C GLN A 69 -26.73 -0.19 0.15
N LYS A 70 -27.89 0.45 0.40
CA LYS A 70 -29.15 0.19 -0.31
C LYS A 70 -29.44 1.20 -1.44
N SER A 71 -28.76 2.34 -1.43
CA SER A 71 -28.94 3.44 -2.39
C SER A 71 -27.79 3.45 -3.40
N ASN A 72 -28.10 3.77 -4.66
CA ASN A 72 -27.07 3.94 -5.69
C ASN A 72 -26.27 5.25 -5.55
N SER A 73 -26.41 6.03 -4.47
CA SER A 73 -25.73 7.33 -4.31
C SER A 73 -24.24 7.26 -3.96
N LEU A 74 -23.75 6.16 -3.36
CA LEU A 74 -22.33 6.00 -3.05
C LEU A 74 -21.57 5.59 -4.30
N MET A 75 -20.58 6.38 -4.70
CA MET A 75 -19.62 5.96 -5.71
C MET A 75 -18.66 4.96 -5.08
N TYR A 76 -18.40 3.84 -5.75
CA TYR A 76 -17.29 2.97 -5.40
C TYR A 76 -16.67 2.29 -6.62
N ILE A 77 -15.37 1.96 -6.50
CA ILE A 77 -14.59 1.19 -7.46
C ILE A 77 -13.81 0.14 -6.66
N MET A 78 -14.02 -1.12 -6.99
CA MET A 78 -13.21 -2.22 -6.46
C MET A 78 -12.33 -2.79 -7.58
N TYR A 79 -11.04 -2.90 -7.30
CA TYR A 79 -10.06 -3.34 -8.29
C TYR A 79 -9.03 -4.29 -7.71
N ASN A 80 -8.66 -5.29 -8.51
CA ASN A 80 -7.68 -6.31 -8.16
C ASN A 80 -7.27 -7.04 -9.44
N ASP A 81 -5.96 -7.16 -9.71
CA ASP A 81 -5.45 -7.97 -10.83
C ASP A 81 -5.70 -9.48 -10.66
N GLU A 82 -6.11 -9.89 -9.46
CA GLU A 82 -6.64 -11.22 -9.18
C GLU A 82 -8.08 -11.08 -8.68
N ASP A 83 -9.04 -11.04 -9.62
CA ASP A 83 -10.49 -10.95 -9.36
C ASP A 83 -10.95 -12.00 -8.30
N PRO A 84 -11.77 -11.60 -7.30
CA PRO A 84 -12.29 -12.51 -6.27
C PRO A 84 -13.13 -13.68 -6.80
N GLU A 85 -13.79 -13.55 -7.95
CA GLU A 85 -14.78 -14.50 -8.47
C GLU A 85 -14.44 -15.07 -9.87
N SER A 86 -13.53 -14.44 -10.63
CA SER A 86 -13.29 -14.80 -12.04
C SER A 86 -11.82 -14.98 -12.43
N LYS A 87 -11.57 -15.29 -13.71
CA LYS A 87 -10.23 -15.59 -14.24
C LYS A 87 -9.36 -14.33 -14.27
N LEU A 88 -8.06 -14.53 -14.05
CA LEU A 88 -7.02 -13.52 -14.24
C LEU A 88 -7.24 -12.73 -15.54
N LYS A 89 -7.54 -11.44 -15.44
CA LYS A 89 -7.38 -10.52 -16.57
C LYS A 89 -5.88 -10.36 -16.81
N ARG A 90 -5.45 -10.64 -18.05
CA ARG A 90 -4.04 -10.42 -18.44
C ARG A 90 -3.93 -9.02 -19.03
N GLY A 91 -3.02 -8.20 -18.50
CA GLY A 91 -2.65 -6.90 -19.08
C GLY A 91 -2.88 -5.69 -18.18
N GLY A 92 -3.62 -5.83 -17.08
CA GLY A 92 -3.77 -4.80 -16.06
C GLY A 92 -2.52 -4.61 -15.19
N GLY A 93 -2.49 -3.48 -14.48
CA GLY A 93 -1.46 -3.18 -13.50
C GLY A 93 -1.46 -4.15 -12.32
N HIS A 94 -0.35 -4.24 -11.60
CA HIS A 94 -0.29 -4.96 -10.32
C HIS A 94 -0.79 -4.02 -9.22
N THR A 95 -2.11 -3.86 -9.16
CA THR A 95 -2.74 -2.89 -8.28
C THR A 95 -4.02 -3.46 -7.68
N LYS A 96 -4.26 -3.16 -6.41
CA LYS A 96 -5.42 -3.68 -5.67
C LYS A 96 -5.91 -2.66 -4.66
N GLY A 97 -7.22 -2.54 -4.51
CA GLY A 97 -7.79 -1.61 -3.57
C GLY A 97 -9.26 -1.32 -3.79
N VAL A 98 -9.75 -0.36 -3.00
CA VAL A 98 -11.12 0.12 -3.02
C VAL A 98 -11.12 1.62 -2.88
N VAL A 99 -11.89 2.29 -3.74
CA VAL A 99 -12.22 3.70 -3.60
C VAL A 99 -13.71 3.81 -3.36
N ALA A 100 -14.14 4.61 -2.39
CA ALA A 100 -15.55 4.91 -2.21
C ALA A 100 -15.76 6.34 -1.72
N PHE A 101 -16.72 7.06 -2.32
CA PHE A 101 -17.03 8.45 -2.01
C PHE A 101 -18.54 8.71 -2.07
N ASP A 102 -19.02 9.52 -1.14
CA ASP A 102 -20.29 10.23 -1.24
C ASP A 102 -20.04 11.66 -1.79
N GLU A 103 -21.05 12.54 -1.69
CA GLU A 103 -20.98 13.91 -2.22
C GLU A 103 -20.13 14.87 -1.36
N THR A 104 -19.55 14.39 -0.27
CA THR A 104 -18.76 15.17 0.69
C THR A 104 -17.35 14.63 0.89
N SER A 105 -17.21 13.31 1.04
CA SER A 105 -15.97 12.66 1.45
C SER A 105 -15.97 11.17 1.07
N GLY A 106 -14.86 10.49 1.38
CA GLY A 106 -14.70 9.10 1.02
C GLY A 106 -13.47 8.48 1.64
N PHE A 107 -13.12 7.30 1.16
CA PHE A 107 -11.85 6.66 1.48
C PHE A 107 -11.18 6.07 0.24
N TRP A 108 -9.85 5.98 0.31
CA TRP A 108 -9.05 5.13 -0.56
C TRP A 108 -8.33 4.09 0.30
N LEU A 109 -8.61 2.81 0.01
CA LEU A 109 -8.00 1.65 0.66
C LEU A 109 -7.07 0.96 -0.34
N ILE A 110 -5.76 1.01 -0.09
CA ILE A 110 -4.73 0.31 -0.86
C ILE A 110 -4.34 -0.95 -0.11
N HIS A 111 -4.20 -2.08 -0.81
CA HIS A 111 -3.78 -3.33 -0.18
C HIS A 111 -3.01 -4.27 -1.11
N SER A 112 -2.43 -5.33 -0.54
CA SER A 112 -1.70 -6.35 -1.30
C SER A 112 -2.45 -7.67 -1.54
N VAL A 113 -3.65 -7.84 -0.96
CA VAL A 113 -4.40 -9.12 -0.91
C VAL A 113 -5.03 -9.53 -2.25
N PRO A 114 -4.60 -10.65 -2.86
CA PRO A 114 -5.28 -11.23 -4.03
C PRO A 114 -6.72 -11.66 -3.72
N LYS A 115 -7.62 -11.58 -4.70
CA LYS A 115 -9.00 -12.08 -4.59
C LYS A 115 -9.80 -11.41 -3.47
N PHE A 116 -9.52 -10.15 -3.22
CA PHE A 116 -10.15 -9.34 -2.17
C PHE A 116 -10.38 -7.90 -2.65
N PRO A 117 -11.42 -7.21 -2.16
CA PRO A 117 -12.57 -7.77 -1.45
C PRO A 117 -13.51 -8.63 -2.33
N PRO A 118 -14.46 -9.36 -1.74
CA PRO A 118 -15.59 -9.92 -2.47
C PRO A 118 -16.52 -8.82 -3.02
N ARG A 119 -17.29 -9.18 -4.05
CA ARG A 119 -18.29 -8.30 -4.65
C ARG A 119 -19.31 -7.79 -3.63
N GLN A 120 -19.94 -6.64 -3.90
CA GLN A 120 -20.90 -6.01 -2.98
C GLN A 120 -21.97 -7.01 -2.49
N SER A 121 -22.53 -7.79 -3.42
CA SER A 121 -23.61 -8.76 -3.15
C SER A 121 -23.22 -9.92 -2.23
N LYS A 122 -21.91 -10.16 -1.99
CA LYS A 122 -21.40 -11.26 -1.18
C LYS A 122 -21.10 -10.87 0.26
N GLY A 123 -20.97 -9.57 0.54
CA GLY A 123 -20.53 -9.09 1.85
C GLY A 123 -19.06 -9.37 2.13
N TYR A 124 -18.62 -8.96 3.33
CA TYR A 124 -17.24 -9.14 3.75
C TYR A 124 -16.90 -10.62 3.97
N SER A 125 -15.82 -11.07 3.35
CA SER A 125 -15.18 -12.33 3.68
C SER A 125 -13.69 -12.27 3.35
N TRP A 126 -12.91 -13.12 4.01
CA TRP A 126 -11.47 -13.18 3.82
C TRP A 126 -11.08 -14.36 2.92
N PRO A 127 -10.30 -14.15 1.86
CA PRO A 127 -9.94 -15.24 0.96
C PRO A 127 -8.98 -16.22 1.62
N HIS A 128 -9.28 -17.52 1.51
CA HIS A 128 -8.43 -18.58 2.05
C HIS A 128 -6.99 -18.55 1.47
N SER A 129 -6.82 -18.06 0.24
CA SER A 129 -5.50 -17.90 -0.38
C SER A 129 -4.61 -16.84 0.29
N ALA A 130 -5.17 -15.98 1.16
CA ALA A 130 -4.44 -14.94 1.86
C ALA A 130 -4.00 -15.33 3.28
N LEU A 131 -4.13 -16.60 3.68
CA LEU A 131 -3.73 -17.08 5.01
C LEU A 131 -2.21 -17.25 5.14
N ASP A 132 -1.54 -17.71 4.08
CA ASP A 132 -0.14 -18.16 4.19
C ASP A 132 0.88 -17.02 4.23
N TYR A 133 0.54 -15.85 3.69
CA TYR A 133 1.47 -14.73 3.48
C TYR A 133 1.07 -13.48 4.26
N GLY A 134 2.07 -12.70 4.65
CA GLY A 134 1.88 -11.35 5.15
C GLY A 134 1.21 -10.44 4.12
N GLN A 135 0.47 -9.42 4.57
CA GLN A 135 -0.21 -8.46 3.70
C GLN A 135 -0.25 -7.08 4.36
N SER A 136 -0.17 -6.02 3.56
CA SER A 136 -0.26 -4.64 4.04
C SER A 136 -1.52 -3.94 3.52
N PHE A 137 -2.04 -3.01 4.32
CA PHE A 137 -3.12 -2.11 3.96
C PHE A 137 -2.80 -0.68 4.39
N LEU A 138 -3.32 0.29 3.63
CA LEU A 138 -3.39 1.70 4.03
C LEU A 138 -4.75 2.25 3.61
N CYS A 139 -5.51 2.75 4.58
CA CYS A 139 -6.75 3.46 4.34
C CYS A 139 -6.56 4.94 4.63
N VAL A 140 -7.01 5.81 3.73
CA VAL A 140 -7.02 7.26 3.93
C VAL A 140 -8.41 7.81 3.72
N SER A 141 -8.92 8.55 4.70
CA SER A 141 -10.14 9.33 4.61
C SER A 141 -9.88 10.65 3.87
N LEU A 142 -10.58 10.87 2.78
CA LEU A 142 -10.29 11.96 1.83
C LEU A 142 -11.52 12.87 1.65
N PRO A 143 -11.34 14.21 1.56
CA PRO A 143 -12.41 15.09 1.12
C PRO A 143 -12.70 14.82 -0.36
N LEU A 144 -13.95 15.07 -0.80
CA LEU A 144 -14.36 14.80 -2.20
C LEU A 144 -13.46 15.49 -3.24
N GLN A 145 -12.84 16.62 -2.90
CA GLN A 145 -11.93 17.34 -3.81
C GLN A 145 -10.72 16.50 -4.25
N GLU A 146 -10.29 15.54 -3.43
CA GLU A 146 -9.16 14.67 -3.74
C GLU A 146 -9.52 13.51 -4.68
N LEU A 147 -10.81 13.29 -4.96
CA LEU A 147 -11.25 12.20 -5.84
C LEU A 147 -10.66 12.32 -7.26
N ASN A 148 -10.50 13.55 -7.78
CA ASN A 148 -9.85 13.74 -9.08
C ASN A 148 -8.40 13.25 -9.06
N THR A 149 -7.66 13.55 -7.98
CA THR A 149 -6.27 13.13 -7.78
C THR A 149 -6.18 11.60 -7.70
N VAL A 150 -7.06 10.97 -6.93
CA VAL A 150 -7.15 9.50 -6.83
C VAL A 150 -7.46 8.88 -8.20
N ALA A 151 -8.41 9.43 -8.94
CA ALA A 151 -8.79 8.91 -10.25
C ALA A 151 -7.65 9.03 -11.28
N ILE A 152 -6.86 10.10 -11.24
CA ILE A 152 -5.63 10.21 -12.05
C ILE A 152 -4.64 9.11 -11.66
N GLN A 153 -4.38 8.91 -10.36
CA GLN A 153 -3.47 7.85 -9.90
C GLN A 153 -3.96 6.45 -10.34
N LEU A 154 -5.25 6.17 -10.21
CA LEU A 154 -5.85 4.93 -10.73
C LEU A 154 -5.64 4.78 -12.24
N GLN A 155 -5.82 5.85 -13.03
CA GLN A 155 -5.57 5.77 -14.46
C GLN A 155 -4.14 5.31 -14.80
N PHE A 156 -3.14 5.85 -14.09
CA PHE A 156 -1.75 5.42 -14.27
C PHE A 156 -1.52 4.00 -13.77
N ASN A 157 -2.14 3.61 -12.65
CA ASN A 157 -2.03 2.26 -12.12
C ASN A 157 -2.65 1.20 -13.05
N GLN A 158 -3.54 1.58 -13.96
CA GLN A 158 -4.25 0.69 -14.89
C GLN A 158 -4.91 -0.51 -14.21
N PRO A 159 -5.79 -0.28 -13.20
CA PRO A 159 -6.42 -1.33 -12.43
C PRO A 159 -7.31 -2.22 -13.28
N ASP A 160 -7.34 -3.51 -12.92
CA ASP A 160 -8.41 -4.42 -13.32
C ASP A 160 -9.61 -4.19 -12.40
N ILE A 161 -10.60 -3.45 -12.89
CA ILE A 161 -11.84 -3.12 -12.16
C ILE A 161 -12.81 -4.28 -12.36
N TYR A 162 -13.16 -4.96 -11.27
CA TYR A 162 -14.11 -6.07 -11.31
C TYR A 162 -15.52 -5.66 -10.90
N GLU A 163 -15.68 -4.59 -10.11
CA GLU A 163 -16.99 -4.04 -9.74
C GLU A 163 -16.91 -2.54 -9.50
N SER A 164 -17.93 -1.80 -9.94
CA SER A 164 -18.04 -0.37 -9.67
C SER A 164 -19.49 0.09 -9.69
N ASN A 165 -19.77 1.13 -8.92
CA ASN A 165 -20.96 1.96 -9.03
C ASN A 165 -20.50 3.41 -9.12
N VAL A 166 -20.80 4.11 -10.21
CA VAL A 166 -20.42 5.53 -10.38
C VAL A 166 -21.65 6.32 -10.81
N PRO A 167 -22.29 7.04 -9.88
CA PRO A 167 -23.46 7.84 -10.19
C PRO A 167 -23.15 8.98 -11.17
N PRO A 168 -24.11 9.40 -12.02
CA PRO A 168 -23.89 10.38 -13.09
C PRO A 168 -23.19 11.67 -12.63
N GLN A 169 -23.55 12.20 -11.45
CA GLN A 169 -22.98 13.43 -10.92
C GLN A 169 -21.47 13.35 -10.67
N PHE A 170 -20.93 12.16 -10.37
CA PHE A 170 -19.49 11.98 -10.22
C PHE A 170 -18.77 12.06 -11.57
N TYR A 171 -19.37 11.58 -12.66
CA TYR A 171 -18.78 11.72 -13.99
C TYR A 171 -18.81 13.15 -14.52
N GLU A 172 -19.80 13.94 -14.12
CA GLU A 172 -19.89 15.37 -14.45
C GLU A 172 -18.82 16.16 -13.71
N LYS A 173 -18.66 15.91 -12.41
CA LYS A 173 -17.68 16.60 -11.56
C LYS A 173 -16.24 16.13 -11.79
N PHE A 174 -16.06 14.85 -12.12
CA PHE A 174 -14.74 14.21 -12.31
C PHE A 174 -14.69 13.42 -13.63
N PRO A 175 -14.52 14.10 -14.78
CA PRO A 175 -14.55 13.45 -16.09
C PRO A 175 -13.52 12.32 -16.28
N VAL A 176 -12.39 12.37 -15.56
CA VAL A 176 -11.35 11.32 -15.57
C VAL A 176 -11.89 9.95 -15.16
N LEU A 177 -12.94 9.89 -14.34
CA LEU A 177 -13.60 8.63 -13.96
C LEU A 177 -14.10 7.85 -15.18
N ARG A 178 -14.49 8.53 -16.26
CA ARG A 178 -14.90 7.84 -17.51
C ARG A 178 -13.73 7.05 -18.12
N GLN A 179 -12.51 7.56 -18.00
CA GLN A 179 -11.31 6.88 -18.50
C GLN A 179 -10.91 5.73 -17.56
N VAL A 180 -11.02 5.95 -16.24
CA VAL A 180 -10.75 4.91 -15.23
C VAL A 180 -11.70 3.71 -15.40
N ILE A 181 -13.01 3.93 -15.46
CA ILE A 181 -14.00 2.86 -15.60
C ILE A 181 -13.90 2.12 -16.94
N LYS A 182 -13.45 2.82 -18.00
CA LYS A 182 -13.12 2.19 -19.29
C LYS A 182 -11.74 1.55 -19.33
N GLU A 183 -11.02 1.51 -18.20
CA GLU A 183 -9.65 0.99 -18.07
C GLU A 183 -8.69 1.60 -19.13
N THR A 184 -8.91 2.87 -19.48
CA THR A 184 -8.15 3.58 -20.53
C THR A 184 -6.84 4.14 -19.97
N PRO A 185 -5.67 3.69 -20.45
CA PRO A 185 -4.37 4.14 -19.94
C PRO A 185 -4.09 5.63 -20.22
N PRO A 186 -3.12 6.24 -19.51
CA PRO A 186 -2.70 7.61 -19.79
C PRO A 186 -2.20 7.74 -21.24
N GLN A 187 -2.47 8.90 -21.86
CA GLN A 187 -2.11 9.18 -23.25
C GLN A 187 -0.78 9.94 -23.29
N GLY A 188 0.33 9.21 -23.40
CA GLY A 188 1.66 9.78 -23.59
C GLY A 188 2.55 9.80 -22.33
N PRO A 189 3.85 10.09 -22.51
CA PRO A 189 4.80 10.27 -21.41
C PRO A 189 4.37 11.42 -20.48
N PRO A 190 4.77 11.42 -19.19
CA PRO A 190 5.92 10.69 -18.63
C PRO A 190 5.65 9.25 -18.13
N TRP A 191 4.50 8.65 -18.42
CA TRP A 191 4.10 7.29 -18.00
C TRP A 191 4.18 7.04 -16.48
N SER A 192 4.31 8.12 -15.70
CA SER A 192 4.34 8.16 -14.25
C SER A 192 3.61 9.40 -13.77
N SER A 193 3.12 9.37 -12.54
CA SER A 193 2.41 10.49 -11.92
C SER A 193 2.76 10.56 -10.45
N VAL A 194 3.16 11.75 -9.99
CA VAL A 194 3.44 12.04 -8.58
C VAL A 194 2.43 13.09 -8.14
N GLN A 195 1.63 12.75 -7.13
CA GLN A 195 0.55 13.62 -6.65
C GLN A 195 0.62 13.75 -5.14
N LYS A 196 0.35 14.94 -4.63
CA LYS A 196 0.13 15.17 -3.21
C LYS A 196 -1.36 14.96 -2.90
N LEU A 197 -1.65 14.26 -1.83
CA LEU A 197 -3.01 14.09 -1.31
C LEU A 197 -3.06 14.64 0.12
N THR A 198 -4.16 15.25 0.49
CA THR A 198 -4.40 15.75 1.84
C THR A 198 -5.65 15.08 2.42
N SER A 199 -5.50 14.40 3.56
CA SER A 199 -6.64 13.78 4.24
C SER A 199 -7.60 14.82 4.82
N ILE A 200 -8.77 14.38 5.28
CA ILE A 200 -9.75 15.27 5.92
C ILE A 200 -9.23 15.96 7.19
N LYS A 201 -8.20 15.42 7.86
CA LYS A 201 -7.51 16.06 9.00
C LYS A 201 -6.15 16.65 8.64
N ASN A 202 -5.92 16.97 7.37
CA ASN A 202 -4.72 17.65 6.86
C ASN A 202 -3.42 16.84 6.96
N GLN A 203 -3.47 15.51 7.13
CA GLN A 203 -2.29 14.67 6.96
C GLN A 203 -1.92 14.63 5.48
N VAL A 204 -0.64 14.90 5.21
CA VAL A 204 -0.09 14.90 3.86
C VAL A 204 0.38 13.51 3.46
N PHE A 205 0.00 13.11 2.25
CA PHE A 205 0.49 11.93 1.57
C PHE A 205 1.07 12.31 0.21
N VAL A 206 1.97 11.47 -0.30
CA VAL A 206 2.49 11.53 -1.68
C VAL A 206 2.20 10.21 -2.36
N SER A 207 1.40 10.26 -3.41
CA SER A 207 1.05 9.12 -4.24
C SER A 207 1.97 9.05 -5.45
N PHE A 208 2.59 7.89 -5.65
CA PHE A 208 3.44 7.58 -6.78
C PHE A 208 2.77 6.49 -7.62
N ALA A 209 2.50 6.78 -8.88
CA ALA A 209 1.97 5.82 -9.83
C ALA A 209 2.87 5.72 -11.06
N LYS A 210 2.96 4.52 -11.61
CA LYS A 210 3.51 4.27 -12.95
C LYS A 210 2.51 3.50 -13.80
N ALA A 211 2.57 3.73 -15.11
CA ALA A 211 1.89 2.94 -16.12
C ALA A 211 2.81 1.86 -16.68
N ASN A 212 2.24 0.90 -17.42
CA ASN A 212 2.95 -0.21 -18.06
C ASN A 212 4.08 0.23 -19.00
N LYS A 213 4.01 1.44 -19.56
CA LYS A 213 5.04 2.04 -20.44
C LYS A 213 6.20 2.72 -19.70
N PHE A 214 6.20 2.71 -18.36
CA PHE A 214 7.28 3.28 -17.56
C PHE A 214 8.58 2.46 -17.63
N HIS A 215 8.47 1.12 -17.74
CA HIS A 215 9.59 0.21 -18.02
C HIS A 215 10.75 0.24 -17.00
N ALA A 216 10.49 0.65 -15.76
CA ALA A 216 11.50 0.67 -14.70
C ALA A 216 10.90 0.30 -13.33
N ASP A 217 11.77 0.06 -12.34
CA ASP A 217 11.39 -0.12 -10.93
C ASP A 217 10.75 1.16 -10.40
N LEU A 218 9.57 1.05 -9.77
CA LEU A 218 8.86 2.20 -9.20
C LEU A 218 9.72 2.88 -8.13
N TYR A 219 10.34 2.09 -7.26
CA TYR A 219 11.03 2.64 -6.08
C TYR A 219 12.34 3.33 -6.45
N ASP A 220 13.12 2.69 -7.31
CA ASP A 220 14.43 3.18 -7.74
C ASP A 220 14.33 4.35 -8.74
N ALA A 221 13.44 4.26 -9.73
CA ALA A 221 13.37 5.26 -10.79
C ALA A 221 12.42 6.43 -10.48
N LEU A 222 11.49 6.27 -9.52
CA LEU A 222 10.50 7.31 -9.20
C LEU A 222 10.51 7.71 -7.72
N VAL A 223 10.28 6.78 -6.79
CA VAL A 223 10.06 7.14 -5.38
C VAL A 223 11.31 7.72 -4.71
N ALA A 224 12.44 7.00 -4.73
CA ALA A 224 13.67 7.43 -4.07
C ALA A 224 14.22 8.76 -4.61
N PRO A 225 14.28 8.99 -5.95
CA PRO A 225 14.70 10.28 -6.51
C PRO A 225 13.79 11.45 -6.12
N GLN A 226 12.47 11.23 -6.09
CA GLN A 226 11.49 12.29 -5.76
C GLN A 226 11.49 12.64 -4.27
N LEU A 227 11.62 11.64 -3.40
CA LEU A 227 11.78 11.85 -1.97
C LEU A 227 13.18 12.33 -1.58
N LYS A 228 14.14 12.26 -2.51
CA LYS A 228 15.55 12.56 -2.28
C LYS A 228 16.14 11.77 -1.11
N ALA A 229 15.76 10.49 -1.00
CA ALA A 229 16.15 9.64 0.10
C ALA A 229 16.32 8.19 -0.37
N SER A 230 17.32 7.51 0.18
CA SER A 230 17.45 6.06 0.04
C SER A 230 16.27 5.37 0.73
N LEU A 231 15.90 4.17 0.28
CA LEU A 231 14.76 3.41 0.78
C LEU A 231 15.18 2.03 1.26
N LYS A 232 14.53 1.53 2.31
CA LYS A 232 14.41 0.09 2.59
C LYS A 232 13.04 -0.36 2.13
N VAL A 233 12.97 -1.43 1.34
CA VAL A 233 11.75 -1.84 0.63
C VAL A 233 11.49 -3.33 0.84
N GLU A 234 10.29 -3.62 1.32
CA GLU A 234 9.71 -4.95 1.44
C GLU A 234 8.70 -5.13 0.31
N THR A 235 8.89 -6.14 -0.52
CA THR A 235 7.90 -6.54 -1.52
C THR A 235 7.97 -8.03 -1.78
N TRP A 236 6.88 -8.62 -2.27
CA TRP A 236 6.88 -10.01 -2.68
C TRP A 236 7.86 -10.29 -3.83
N LEU A 237 8.91 -11.07 -3.56
CA LEU A 237 9.97 -11.38 -4.51
C LEU A 237 9.93 -12.84 -5.00
N ARG A 238 8.74 -13.33 -5.38
CA ARG A 238 8.57 -14.70 -5.88
C ARG A 238 7.92 -14.74 -7.26
N ARG A 239 8.22 -15.84 -7.96
CA ARG A 239 7.90 -16.16 -9.36
C ARG A 239 6.46 -15.80 -9.78
N PRO A 240 6.23 -15.47 -11.07
CA PRO A 240 7.20 -15.48 -12.17
C PRO A 240 8.01 -14.18 -12.32
N GLY A 241 9.30 -14.32 -12.67
CA GLY A 241 10.25 -13.22 -12.87
C GLY A 241 11.52 -13.36 -12.03
N THR A 242 12.44 -12.42 -12.21
CA THR A 242 13.65 -12.26 -11.42
C THR A 242 13.40 -11.24 -10.29
N PRO A 243 13.59 -11.63 -9.02
CA PRO A 243 13.51 -10.69 -7.92
C PRO A 243 14.65 -9.68 -7.99
N LEU A 244 14.34 -8.39 -7.81
CA LEU A 244 15.37 -7.36 -7.78
C LEU A 244 16.12 -7.39 -6.44
N ALA A 245 17.45 -7.38 -6.54
CA ALA A 245 18.32 -7.17 -5.39
C ALA A 245 18.31 -5.70 -4.95
N SER A 246 19.01 -5.39 -3.86
CA SER A 246 19.32 -4.01 -3.50
C SER A 246 19.99 -3.28 -4.66
N ASN A 247 19.46 -2.11 -5.03
CA ASN A 247 20.11 -1.24 -6.01
C ASN A 247 20.95 -0.19 -5.28
N CYS A 248 22.27 -0.24 -5.52
CA CYS A 248 23.25 0.68 -4.93
C CYS A 248 23.99 1.52 -5.97
N SER A 249 23.59 1.41 -7.24
CA SER A 249 24.23 2.12 -8.36
C SER A 249 23.75 3.57 -8.51
N ALA A 250 22.54 3.85 -8.03
CA ALA A 250 21.95 5.19 -8.06
C ALA A 250 22.37 6.04 -6.85
N LYS A 251 22.17 7.36 -6.94
CA LYS A 251 22.43 8.30 -5.85
C LYS A 251 21.67 7.95 -4.56
N TYR A 252 20.40 7.56 -4.71
CA TYR A 252 19.56 7.09 -3.61
C TYR A 252 19.43 5.57 -3.72
N LYS A 253 19.90 4.86 -2.71
CA LYS A 253 19.94 3.40 -2.68
C LYS A 253 18.55 2.85 -2.43
N VAL A 254 18.20 1.72 -3.04
CA VAL A 254 16.95 1.01 -2.74
C VAL A 254 17.28 -0.39 -2.24
N LEU A 255 17.26 -0.56 -0.92
CA LEU A 255 17.71 -1.74 -0.20
C LEU A 255 16.54 -2.70 0.02
N LYS A 256 16.75 -3.97 -0.30
CA LYS A 256 15.77 -5.04 -0.09
C LYS A 256 15.71 -5.43 1.40
N ILE A 257 14.53 -5.46 1.99
CA ILE A 257 14.30 -6.05 3.32
C ILE A 257 14.29 -7.59 3.21
N ASN A 258 14.87 -8.27 4.20
CA ASN A 258 14.97 -9.73 4.24
C ASN A 258 14.11 -10.36 5.34
N GLU A 259 14.02 -9.70 6.49
CA GLU A 259 13.40 -10.24 7.69
C GLU A 259 12.64 -9.15 8.44
N ILE A 260 11.44 -9.51 8.87
CA ILE A 260 10.47 -8.65 9.51
C ILE A 260 10.13 -9.22 10.88
N LYS A 261 10.07 -8.37 11.91
CA LYS A 261 9.57 -8.72 13.24
C LYS A 261 8.49 -7.74 13.66
N LEU A 262 7.25 -8.22 13.71
CA LEU A 262 6.12 -7.51 14.31
C LEU A 262 6.06 -7.81 15.83
N PRO A 263 5.27 -7.04 16.60
CA PRO A 263 5.04 -7.33 18.01
C PRO A 263 4.56 -8.76 18.29
N ASP A 264 4.53 -9.14 19.57
CA ASP A 264 4.06 -10.46 20.02
C ASP A 264 4.83 -11.62 19.39
N ASP A 265 6.15 -11.45 19.28
CA ASP A 265 7.11 -12.42 18.71
C ASP A 265 6.64 -13.01 17.37
N THR A 266 6.20 -12.13 16.48
CA THR A 266 5.77 -12.48 15.12
C THR A 266 6.87 -12.11 14.13
N ASP A 267 7.84 -13.00 13.97
CA ASP A 267 8.97 -12.89 13.04
C ASP A 267 8.81 -13.77 11.80
N PHE A 268 9.21 -13.24 10.65
CA PHE A 268 9.17 -13.98 9.39
C PHE A 268 10.06 -13.35 8.32
N MET A 269 10.42 -14.17 7.33
CA MET A 269 11.21 -13.76 6.17
C MET A 269 10.32 -13.12 5.09
N GLU A 270 10.90 -12.25 4.27
CA GLU A 270 10.25 -11.65 3.07
C GLU A 270 9.59 -12.70 2.16
N THR A 271 10.16 -13.92 2.12
CA THR A 271 9.61 -15.02 1.30
C THR A 271 8.23 -15.50 1.76
N LYS A 272 7.78 -15.07 2.95
CA LYS A 272 6.46 -15.31 3.54
C LYS A 272 5.61 -14.04 3.55
N ASP A 273 5.97 -13.02 2.77
CA ASP A 273 5.25 -11.77 2.75
C ASP A 273 4.83 -11.34 1.33
N HIS A 274 3.58 -10.90 1.20
CA HIS A 274 3.05 -10.25 0.02
C HIS A 274 2.88 -8.74 0.18
N ALA A 275 3.05 -8.22 1.40
CA ALA A 275 3.07 -6.82 1.73
C ALA A 275 4.07 -6.08 0.85
N LYS A 276 3.74 -4.82 0.58
CA LYS A 276 4.52 -3.96 -0.29
C LYS A 276 4.62 -2.62 0.39
N TRP A 277 5.77 -2.36 0.99
CA TRP A 277 5.99 -1.14 1.73
C TRP A 277 7.45 -0.71 1.69
N ALA A 278 7.67 0.57 1.96
CA ALA A 278 9.00 1.15 1.98
C ALA A 278 9.12 2.18 3.09
N VAL A 279 10.34 2.38 3.58
CA VAL A 279 10.67 3.50 4.48
C VAL A 279 11.91 4.22 3.99
N THR A 280 11.95 5.53 4.22
CA THR A 280 13.17 6.32 3.98
C THR A 280 14.27 5.93 4.97
N VAL A 281 15.51 5.93 4.49
CA VAL A 281 16.70 5.72 5.31
C VAL A 281 17.23 7.09 5.74
N PRO A 282 17.46 7.32 7.05
CA PRO A 282 18.06 8.55 7.52
C PRO A 282 19.42 8.82 6.87
N GLU A 283 19.71 10.08 6.53
CA GLU A 283 20.98 10.48 5.91
C GLU A 283 22.20 10.01 6.71
N SER A 284 22.12 10.05 8.05
CA SER A 284 23.17 9.57 8.96
C SER A 284 23.47 8.06 8.84
N GLN A 285 22.46 7.23 8.53
CA GLN A 285 22.67 5.80 8.25
C GLN A 285 23.21 5.58 6.84
N SER A 286 22.78 6.40 5.86
CA SER A 286 23.29 6.34 4.48
C SER A 286 24.78 6.68 4.38
N LEU A 287 25.24 7.60 5.24
CA LEU A 287 26.63 8.01 5.40
C LEU A 287 27.43 6.96 6.18
N ALA A 288 26.87 6.36 7.23
CA ALA A 288 27.55 5.29 7.99
C ALA A 288 27.88 4.06 7.12
N ASP A 289 26.98 3.66 6.20
CA ASP A 289 27.24 2.61 5.22
C ASP A 289 28.33 2.98 4.19
N THR A 290 28.63 4.28 4.05
CA THR A 290 29.64 4.82 3.13
C THR A 290 30.97 5.13 3.85
N LEU A 291 30.90 5.44 5.16
CA LEU A 291 31.99 5.91 6.01
C LEU A 291 32.66 4.81 6.86
N ALA A 292 32.36 3.54 6.64
CA ALA A 292 33.14 2.43 7.18
C ALA A 292 34.63 2.41 6.69
N LYS A 293 35.11 3.47 6.02
CA LYS A 293 36.49 3.66 5.57
C LYS A 293 37.15 5.00 5.93
N ASP A 294 36.47 5.94 6.60
CA ASP A 294 37.17 7.17 6.98
C ASP A 294 36.57 7.82 8.24
N GLN A 295 37.40 7.97 9.27
CA GLN A 295 37.04 8.58 10.55
C GLN A 295 37.19 10.09 10.45
N SER A 296 36.15 10.77 9.96
CA SER A 296 35.98 12.20 10.29
C SER A 296 34.53 12.51 10.59
N VAL A 297 34.34 13.07 11.79
CA VAL A 297 33.05 13.46 12.35
C VAL A 297 32.56 14.69 11.59
N VAL A 298 31.45 14.56 10.86
CA VAL A 298 30.68 15.69 10.35
C VAL A 298 29.31 15.67 10.99
N GLN A 299 29.04 16.68 11.82
CA GLN A 299 27.67 17.06 12.19
C GLN A 299 26.93 17.47 10.89
N MET A 300 25.98 16.66 10.44
CA MET A 300 25.09 17.01 9.33
C MET A 300 23.67 17.20 9.85
N SER A 301 23.23 18.46 9.89
CA SER A 301 21.85 18.87 10.10
C SER A 301 21.13 18.96 8.75
N SER A 302 20.51 17.86 8.34
CA SER A 302 19.35 17.87 7.42
C SER A 302 18.51 16.64 7.74
N SER A 303 17.38 16.84 8.41
CA SER A 303 16.45 15.75 8.66
C SER A 303 15.87 15.28 7.32
N SER A 304 16.41 14.18 6.78
CA SER A 304 15.75 13.46 5.69
C SER A 304 14.31 13.17 6.12
N ALA A 305 13.34 13.58 5.30
CA ALA A 305 11.94 13.44 5.66
C ALA A 305 11.57 11.96 5.94
N GLU A 306 10.89 11.74 7.05
CA GLU A 306 10.49 10.42 7.55
C GLU A 306 9.21 9.97 6.85
N TYR A 307 9.36 9.13 5.81
CA TYR A 307 8.25 8.57 5.06
C TYR A 307 8.13 7.06 5.25
N ALA A 308 6.92 6.60 5.48
CA ALA A 308 6.52 5.21 5.26
C ALA A 308 5.58 5.14 4.06
N CYS A 309 5.74 4.15 3.19
CA CYS A 309 4.94 3.96 2.00
C CYS A 309 4.28 2.59 2.04
N VAL A 310 3.02 2.51 1.63
CA VAL A 310 2.29 1.25 1.42
C VAL A 310 1.74 1.25 0.00
N GLY A 311 2.00 0.18 -0.73
CA GLY A 311 1.68 0.07 -2.13
C GLY A 311 1.14 -1.30 -2.53
N ASP A 312 1.10 -1.50 -3.84
CA ASP A 312 0.49 -2.67 -4.46
C ASP A 312 1.37 -3.30 -5.56
N ILE A 313 2.43 -2.62 -6.00
CA ILE A 313 3.43 -3.15 -6.93
C ILE A 313 4.68 -3.73 -6.24
N ASN A 314 5.10 -4.94 -6.63
CA ASN A 314 6.33 -5.55 -6.12
C ASN A 314 7.56 -5.17 -6.97
N ARG A 315 8.75 -5.53 -6.48
CA ARG A 315 10.04 -5.33 -7.15
C ARG A 315 10.52 -6.59 -7.89
N MET A 316 9.66 -7.20 -8.69
CA MET A 316 10.04 -8.20 -9.70
C MET A 316 10.27 -7.52 -11.04
N ASP A 317 11.27 -7.98 -11.82
CA ASP A 317 11.53 -7.46 -13.18
C ASP A 317 10.28 -7.49 -14.09
N SER A 318 9.44 -8.51 -13.94
CA SER A 318 8.18 -8.68 -14.65
C SER A 318 7.18 -7.53 -14.41
N GLN A 319 7.35 -6.75 -13.34
CA GLN A 319 6.52 -5.58 -13.05
C GLN A 319 7.00 -4.30 -13.72
N PHE A 320 8.11 -4.29 -14.45
CA PHE A 320 8.54 -3.11 -15.22
C PHE A 320 7.50 -2.73 -16.29
N HIS A 321 6.77 -3.73 -16.80
CA HIS A 321 5.76 -3.58 -17.84
C HIS A 321 4.32 -3.58 -17.29
N ARG A 322 4.13 -3.30 -16.00
CA ARG A 322 2.81 -3.23 -15.36
C ARG A 322 2.62 -1.91 -14.65
N GLY A 323 1.40 -1.39 -14.72
CA GLY A 323 1.01 -0.25 -13.91
C GLY A 323 0.92 -0.61 -12.42
N GLY A 324 0.98 0.38 -11.54
CA GLY A 324 0.87 0.21 -10.09
C GLY A 324 1.53 1.36 -9.34
N GLY A 325 1.41 1.36 -8.02
CA GLY A 325 1.83 2.51 -7.24
C GLY A 325 2.15 2.24 -5.77
N THR A 326 2.46 3.32 -5.07
CA THR A 326 2.63 3.34 -3.62
C THR A 326 2.18 4.69 -3.07
N LEU A 327 1.62 4.69 -1.86
CA LEU A 327 1.19 5.89 -1.17
C LEU A 327 2.05 6.08 0.08
N CYS A 328 2.78 7.19 0.12
CA CYS A 328 3.70 7.52 1.19
C CYS A 328 3.09 8.54 2.15
N ILE A 329 3.13 8.24 3.44
CA ILE A 329 2.77 9.15 4.54
C ILE A 329 4.03 9.76 5.14
N GLN A 330 4.06 11.09 5.27
CA GLN A 330 5.10 11.79 6.03
C GLN A 330 4.68 11.86 7.50
N HIS A 331 5.07 10.86 8.30
CA HIS A 331 4.67 10.80 9.71
C HIS A 331 5.70 10.01 10.52
N SER A 332 6.32 10.67 11.50
CA SER A 332 7.43 10.13 12.29
C SER A 332 7.07 8.85 13.04
N GLY A 333 5.87 8.80 13.64
CA GLY A 333 5.40 7.60 14.33
C GLY A 333 5.22 6.40 13.40
N VAL A 334 4.69 6.63 12.19
CA VAL A 334 4.46 5.55 11.22
C VAL A 334 5.80 5.10 10.65
N TRP A 335 6.67 6.04 10.28
CA TRP A 335 8.03 5.74 9.86
C TRP A 335 8.78 4.90 10.90
N LYS A 336 8.69 5.24 12.20
CA LYS A 336 9.28 4.44 13.29
C LYS A 336 8.65 3.05 13.39
N ALA A 337 7.32 2.93 13.31
CA ALA A 337 6.63 1.64 13.40
C ALA A 337 7.08 0.67 12.29
N PHE A 338 7.18 1.15 11.04
CA PHE A 338 7.68 0.34 9.92
C PHE A 338 9.19 0.10 10.02
N THR A 339 9.99 1.10 10.40
CA THR A 339 11.45 0.95 10.54
C THR A 339 11.81 -0.07 11.62
N ASN A 340 11.12 -0.06 12.76
CA ASN A 340 11.36 -0.99 13.86
C ASN A 340 10.92 -2.42 13.54
N ALA A 341 10.08 -2.61 12.51
CA ALA A 341 9.71 -3.93 12.04
C ALA A 341 10.83 -4.59 11.22
N ILE A 342 11.86 -3.86 10.78
CA ILE A 342 12.96 -4.39 9.97
C ILE A 342 14.01 -5.03 10.88
N VAL A 343 14.21 -6.34 10.74
CA VAL A 343 15.30 -7.06 11.43
C VAL A 343 16.57 -7.02 10.61
N SER A 344 16.47 -7.34 9.31
CA SER A 344 17.62 -7.35 8.41
C SER A 344 17.25 -6.96 6.98
N TYR A 345 18.24 -6.47 6.24
CA TYR A 345 18.13 -6.06 4.84
C TYR A 345 19.40 -6.44 4.08
N GLN A 346 19.31 -6.54 2.76
CA GLN A 346 20.45 -6.79 1.89
C GLN A 346 21.25 -5.49 1.73
N SER A 347 22.40 -5.40 2.40
CA SER A 347 23.32 -4.27 2.25
C SER A 347 23.96 -4.24 0.85
N CYS A 348 24.54 -3.08 0.51
CA CYS A 348 25.36 -2.96 -0.70
C CYS A 348 26.64 -3.81 -0.58
N PRO A 349 27.14 -4.39 -1.67
CA PRO A 349 28.43 -5.08 -1.71
C PRO A 349 29.63 -4.21 -1.34
#